data_AF-A0A2A5SCA1-F1
#
_entry.id   AF-A0A2A5SCA1-F1
#
_cell.length_a   1.000
_cell.length_b   1.000
_cell.length_c   1.000
_cell.angle_alpha   90.00
_cell.angle_beta   90.00
_cell.angle_gamma   90.00
#
_symmetry.space_group_name_H-M   'P 1'
#
loop_
_entity.id
_entity.type
_entity.pdbx_description
1 polymer ?
#
loop_
_entity_poly.entity_id
_entity_poly.type
_entity_poly.pdbx_seq_one_letter_code
_entity_poly.pdbx_strand_id
1 'polypeptide(L)'
;MVSTLVGGSLAIAGYILQTLTRNPIADAGLLGINSGAAFGSVFYYFIVGSYFIDGKELPNISLIIFGILGALSALLLNFSLAMSTSGISMSRFILNGIGINMGFSAMTTYFSLKISSDDYSRVNNWLQGSISQSNWTSIDQIFPWILIAFILLLFSQKHL
;
A
#
# COMPACT_ATOMS: atom_id res chain seq x y z
N MET A 1 -20.02 4.87 -7.46
CA MET A 1 -18.99 4.90 -8.51
C MET A 1 -17.60 4.65 -7.94
N VAL A 2 -17.10 5.44 -6.98
CA VAL A 2 -15.81 5.18 -6.31
C VAL A 2 -15.75 3.76 -5.72
N SER A 3 -16.79 3.32 -5.02
CA SER A 3 -16.86 1.95 -4.47
C SER A 3 -16.75 0.86 -5.53
N THR A 4 -17.30 1.10 -6.73
CA THR A 4 -17.24 0.15 -7.85
C THR A 4 -15.83 0.08 -8.43
N LEU A 5 -15.17 1.23 -8.59
CA LEU A 5 -13.77 1.29 -9.06
C LEU A 5 -12.83 0.62 -8.06
N VAL A 6 -12.91 1.01 -6.79
CA VAL A 6 -12.08 0.43 -5.73
C VAL A 6 -12.33 -1.07 -5.59
N GLY A 7 -13.60 -1.50 -5.56
CA GLY A 7 -13.96 -2.91 -5.48
C GLY A 7 -13.44 -3.73 -6.67
N GLY A 8 -13.56 -3.19 -7.90
CA GLY A 8 -13.00 -3.81 -9.10
C GLY A 8 -11.48 -3.93 -9.07
N SER A 9 -10.78 -2.87 -8.64
CA SER A 9 -9.33 -2.88 -8.48
C SER A 9 -8.87 -3.91 -7.44
N LEU A 10 -9.56 -4.01 -6.30
CA LEU A 10 -9.27 -5.01 -5.27
C LEU A 10 -9.50 -6.43 -5.77
N ALA A 11 -10.58 -6.68 -6.52
CA ALA A 11 -10.87 -7.99 -7.10
C ALA A 11 -9.78 -8.43 -8.09
N ILE A 12 -9.33 -7.51 -8.97
CA ILE A 12 -8.25 -7.76 -9.93
C ILE A 12 -6.93 -8.04 -9.19
N ALA A 13 -6.57 -7.20 -8.21
CA ALA A 13 -5.36 -7.38 -7.41
C ALA A 13 -5.35 -8.73 -6.69
N GLY A 14 -6.46 -9.11 -6.04
CA GLY A 14 -6.64 -10.41 -5.40
C GLY A 14 -6.47 -11.58 -6.37
N TYR A 15 -7.11 -11.51 -7.54
CA TYR A 15 -6.97 -12.52 -8.58
C TYR A 15 -5.52 -12.70 -9.04
N ILE A 16 -4.80 -11.60 -9.29
CA ILE A 16 -3.39 -11.64 -9.70
C ILE A 16 -2.53 -12.28 -8.62
N LEU A 17 -2.70 -11.87 -7.36
CA LEU A 17 -1.94 -12.42 -6.25
C LEU A 17 -2.22 -13.91 -6.09
N GLN A 18 -3.48 -14.33 -6.10
CA GLN A 18 -3.84 -15.75 -5.99
C GLN A 18 -3.30 -16.57 -7.17
N THR A 19 -3.30 -16.02 -8.38
CA THR A 19 -2.75 -16.67 -9.58
C THR A 19 -1.24 -16.82 -9.52
N LEU A 20 -0.52 -15.73 -9.22
CA LEU A 20 0.94 -15.70 -9.14
C LEU A 20 1.46 -16.60 -8.01
N THR A 21 0.77 -16.57 -6.87
CA THR A 21 1.14 -17.37 -5.70
C THR A 21 0.63 -18.80 -5.74
N ARG A 22 -0.27 -19.12 -6.69
CA ARG A 22 -1.00 -20.40 -6.77
C ARG A 22 -1.63 -20.77 -5.42
N ASN A 23 -2.12 -19.77 -4.69
CA ASN A 23 -2.67 -19.93 -3.35
C ASN A 23 -3.98 -19.12 -3.21
N PRO A 24 -5.15 -19.79 -3.04
CA PRO A 24 -6.45 -19.12 -2.98
C PRO A 24 -6.63 -18.21 -1.76
N ILE A 25 -5.79 -18.34 -0.73
CA ILE A 25 -5.84 -17.46 0.46
C ILE A 25 -4.89 -16.26 0.35
N ALA A 26 -4.13 -16.14 -0.75
CA ALA A 26 -3.19 -15.04 -0.92
C ALA A 26 -3.91 -13.70 -1.02
N ASP A 27 -3.40 -12.73 -0.26
CA ASP A 27 -3.87 -11.35 -0.22
C ASP A 27 -2.68 -10.39 -0.08
N ALA A 28 -2.86 -9.14 -0.49
CA ALA A 28 -1.83 -8.10 -0.40
C ALA A 28 -1.36 -7.89 1.05
N GLY A 29 -2.26 -8.08 2.02
CA GLY A 29 -1.93 -8.05 3.44
C GLY A 29 -0.94 -9.14 3.84
N LEU A 30 -1.03 -10.35 3.29
CA LEU A 30 -0.09 -11.44 3.63
C LEU A 30 1.33 -11.17 3.14
N LEU A 31 1.48 -10.37 2.09
CA LEU A 31 2.78 -10.08 1.46
C LEU A 31 3.48 -8.83 2.04
N GLY A 32 2.85 -8.15 3.00
CA GLY A 32 3.39 -6.94 3.62
C GLY A 32 3.13 -5.65 2.84
N ILE A 33 2.37 -5.72 1.74
CA ILE A 33 2.10 -4.58 0.87
C ILE A 33 1.24 -3.53 1.60
N ASN A 34 0.18 -3.98 2.28
CA ASN A 34 -0.73 -3.09 3.02
C ASN A 34 -0.04 -2.40 4.19
N SER A 35 0.78 -3.13 4.94
CA SER A 35 1.55 -2.59 6.08
C SER A 35 2.70 -1.69 5.62
N GLY A 36 3.32 -1.98 4.46
CA GLY A 36 4.24 -1.07 3.79
C GLY A 36 3.57 0.25 3.39
N ALA A 37 2.37 0.19 2.79
CA ALA A 37 1.61 1.39 2.45
C ALA A 37 1.24 2.22 3.69
N ALA A 38 0.77 1.54 4.74
CA ALA A 38 0.46 2.15 6.03
C ALA A 38 1.65 2.91 6.60
N PHE A 39 2.81 2.25 6.65
CA PHE A 39 4.05 2.87 7.12
C PHE A 39 4.44 4.07 6.25
N GLY A 40 4.38 3.95 4.92
CA GLY A 40 4.71 5.05 4.00
C GLY A 40 3.89 6.31 4.29
N SER A 41 2.59 6.15 4.55
CA SER A 41 1.70 7.26 4.90
C SER A 41 1.98 7.84 6.28
N VAL A 42 2.27 7.03 7.30
CA VAL A 42 2.68 7.53 8.62
C VAL A 42 4.00 8.28 8.52
N PHE A 43 4.95 7.73 7.76
CA PHE A 43 6.27 8.30 7.55
C PHE A 43 6.20 9.65 6.82
N TYR A 44 5.27 9.78 5.88
CA TYR A 44 4.95 11.07 5.27
C TYR A 44 4.50 12.11 6.31
N TYR A 45 3.56 11.77 7.20
CA TYR A 45 3.15 12.70 8.26
C TYR A 45 4.28 13.00 9.26
N PHE A 46 5.15 12.02 9.53
CA PHE A 46 6.33 12.25 10.36
C PHE A 46 7.30 13.27 9.73
N ILE A 47 7.59 13.13 8.43
CA ILE A 47 8.45 14.08 7.70
C ILE A 47 7.74 15.42 7.55
N VAL A 48 6.52 15.46 7.03
CA VAL A 48 5.82 16.69 6.65
C VAL A 48 5.22 17.42 7.85
N GLY A 49 4.72 16.71 8.85
CA GLY A 49 4.27 17.29 10.12
C GLY A 49 5.40 17.99 10.89
N SER A 50 6.66 17.63 10.61
CA SER A 50 7.84 18.36 11.10
C SER A 50 8.15 19.65 10.32
N TYR A 51 7.55 19.87 9.13
CA TYR A 51 7.89 20.95 8.21
C TYR A 51 6.79 22.01 7.98
N PHE A 52 5.55 21.80 8.45
CA PHE A 52 4.45 22.74 8.20
C PHE A 52 3.94 23.42 9.48
N ILE A 53 4.50 24.60 9.74
CA ILE A 53 4.05 25.58 10.75
C ILE A 53 2.95 26.53 10.18
N ASP A 54 2.62 26.47 8.88
CA ASP A 54 1.93 27.59 8.19
C ASP A 54 0.61 27.23 7.45
N GLY A 55 -0.22 26.36 8.03
CA GLY A 55 -1.67 26.31 7.72
C GLY A 55 -2.10 25.94 6.29
N LYS A 56 -1.18 25.48 5.42
CA LYS A 56 -1.52 24.96 4.08
C LYS A 56 -1.67 23.44 4.11
N GLU A 57 -2.88 22.96 3.87
CA GLU A 57 -3.12 21.52 3.65
C GLU A 57 -2.32 21.03 2.44
N LEU A 58 -1.44 20.04 2.64
CA LEU A 58 -0.75 19.44 1.51
C LEU A 58 -1.74 18.66 0.61
N PRO A 59 -1.47 18.57 -0.69
CA PRO A 59 -2.34 17.84 -1.59
C PRO A 59 -2.35 16.35 -1.24
N ASN A 60 -3.54 15.73 -1.24
CA ASN A 60 -3.77 14.29 -1.02
C ASN A 60 -2.89 13.39 -1.91
N ILE A 61 -2.42 13.89 -3.05
CA ILE A 61 -1.56 13.16 -3.99
C ILE A 61 -0.22 12.73 -3.35
N SER A 62 0.36 13.55 -2.47
CA SER A 62 1.64 13.25 -1.83
C SER A 62 1.52 12.05 -0.90
N LEU A 63 0.41 11.95 -0.18
CA LEU A 63 0.12 10.81 0.70
C LEU A 63 0.01 9.51 -0.11
N ILE A 64 -0.69 9.54 -1.25
CA ILE A 64 -0.84 8.39 -2.15
C ILE A 64 0.54 7.92 -2.65
N ILE A 65 1.40 8.84 -3.07
CA ILE A 65 2.75 8.53 -3.56
C ILE A 65 3.59 7.85 -2.47
N PHE A 66 3.59 8.40 -1.25
CA PHE A 66 4.32 7.79 -0.13
C PHE A 66 3.77 6.42 0.26
N GLY A 67 2.44 6.22 0.21
CA GLY A 67 1.82 4.91 0.40
C GLY A 67 2.26 3.91 -0.68
N ILE A 68 2.29 4.31 -1.95
CA ILE A 68 2.77 3.47 -3.06
C ILE A 68 4.26 3.13 -2.87
N LEU A 69 5.10 4.09 -2.51
CA LEU A 69 6.53 3.86 -2.25
C LEU A 69 6.72 2.90 -1.06
N GLY A 70 5.94 3.07 0.00
CA GLY A 70 5.95 2.16 1.14
C GLY A 70 5.56 0.73 0.75
N ALA A 71 4.46 0.56 0.00
CA ALA A 71 4.03 -0.72 -0.55
C ALA A 71 5.10 -1.38 -1.45
N LEU A 72 5.70 -0.60 -2.36
CA LEU A 72 6.77 -1.06 -3.23
C LEU A 72 8.01 -1.48 -2.44
N SER A 73 8.39 -0.72 -1.41
CA SER A 73 9.52 -1.06 -0.56
C SER A 73 9.31 -2.39 0.17
N ALA A 74 8.10 -2.65 0.68
CA ALA A 74 7.76 -3.93 1.30
C ALA A 74 7.80 -5.09 0.31
N LEU A 75 7.25 -4.89 -0.89
CA LEU A 75 7.25 -5.90 -1.94
C LEU A 75 8.68 -6.23 -2.41
N LEU A 76 9.52 -5.22 -2.63
CA LEU A 76 10.92 -5.39 -3.03
C LEU A 76 11.74 -6.09 -1.95
N LEU A 77 11.52 -5.72 -0.68
CA LEU A 77 12.16 -6.38 0.45
C LEU A 77 11.75 -7.86 0.52
N ASN A 78 10.46 -8.16 0.38
CA ASN A 78 9.96 -9.53 0.39
C ASN A 78 10.57 -10.35 -0.76
N PHE A 79 10.56 -9.79 -1.96
CA PHE A 79 11.15 -10.40 -3.15
C PHE A 79 12.64 -10.67 -2.95
N SER A 80 13.40 -9.69 -2.46
CA SER A 80 14.84 -9.84 -2.19
C SER A 80 15.13 -10.93 -1.16
N LEU A 81 14.30 -11.07 -0.12
CA LEU A 81 14.48 -12.09 0.92
C LEU A 81 14.03 -13.49 0.47
N ALA A 82 13.07 -13.57 -0.46
CA ALA A 82 12.59 -14.84 -0.98
C ALA A 82 13.41 -15.37 -2.15
N MET A 83 14.17 -14.49 -2.82
CA MET A 83 15.04 -14.85 -3.93
C MET A 83 16.19 -15.75 -3.45
N SER A 84 16.33 -16.91 -4.08
CA SER A 84 17.37 -17.89 -3.79
C SER A 84 18.01 -18.36 -5.10
N THR A 85 19.19 -18.99 -5.02
CA THR A 85 19.91 -19.55 -6.18
C THR A 85 19.11 -20.59 -6.95
N SER A 86 18.09 -21.19 -6.33
CA SER A 86 17.16 -22.17 -6.93
C SER A 86 15.83 -21.56 -7.42
N GLY A 87 15.69 -20.23 -7.38
CA GLY A 87 14.44 -19.52 -7.68
C GLY A 87 13.67 -19.10 -6.42
N ILE A 88 12.43 -18.63 -6.61
CA ILE A 88 11.58 -18.11 -5.53
C ILE A 88 10.74 -19.25 -4.96
N SER A 89 10.95 -19.55 -3.68
CA SER A 89 10.08 -20.47 -2.94
C SER A 89 8.85 -19.72 -2.43
N MET A 90 7.67 -20.13 -2.90
CA MET A 90 6.42 -19.49 -2.51
C MET A 90 6.16 -19.53 -1.00
N SER A 91 6.51 -20.63 -0.34
CA SER A 91 6.41 -20.75 1.12
C SER A 91 7.30 -19.74 1.85
N ARG A 92 8.52 -19.49 1.35
CA ARG A 92 9.42 -18.47 1.90
C ARG A 92 8.88 -17.07 1.66
N PHE A 93 8.34 -16.80 0.47
CA PHE A 93 7.75 -15.50 0.12
C PHE A 93 6.55 -15.14 1.02
N ILE A 94 5.71 -16.11 1.38
CA ILE A 94 4.63 -15.90 2.36
C ILE A 94 5.19 -15.67 3.76
N LEU A 95 6.13 -16.52 4.22
CA LEU A 95 6.69 -16.42 5.58
C LEU A 95 7.43 -15.08 5.80
N ASN A 96 8.22 -14.67 4.82
CA ASN A 96 8.90 -13.37 4.81
C ASN A 96 7.88 -12.22 4.86
N GLY A 97 6.78 -12.33 4.11
CA GLY A 97 5.67 -11.37 4.14
C GLY A 97 5.10 -11.16 5.55
N ILE A 98 4.97 -12.23 6.36
CA ILE A 98 4.52 -12.12 7.77
C ILE A 98 5.53 -11.33 8.60
N GLY A 99 6.83 -11.63 8.47
CA GLY A 99 7.88 -10.90 9.19
C GLY A 99 7.94 -9.42 8.79
N ILE A 100 7.80 -9.14 7.49
CA ILE A 100 7.75 -7.79 6.93
C ILE A 100 6.54 -7.03 7.47
N ASN A 101 5.36 -7.66 7.54
CA ASN A 101 4.17 -7.07 8.15
C ASN A 101 4.45 -6.60 9.58
N MET A 102 5.06 -7.46 10.40
CA MET A 102 5.38 -7.15 11.79
C MET A 102 6.39 -5.99 11.87
N GLY A 103 7.43 -6.00 11.03
CA GLY A 103 8.43 -4.94 10.97
C GLY A 103 7.82 -3.58 10.60
N PHE A 104 7.05 -3.51 9.51
CA PHE A 104 6.39 -2.27 9.09
C PHE A 104 5.31 -1.83 10.08
N SER A 105 4.59 -2.75 10.72
CA SER A 105 3.61 -2.41 11.77
C SER A 105 4.28 -1.83 13.01
N ALA A 106 5.43 -2.38 13.43
CA ALA A 106 6.23 -1.83 14.51
C ALA A 106 6.74 -0.42 14.18
N MET A 107 7.24 -0.20 12.96
CA MET A 107 7.65 1.13 12.50
C MET A 107 6.47 2.10 12.45
N THR A 108 5.34 1.70 11.87
CA THR A 108 4.09 2.48 11.83
C THR A 108 3.71 2.93 13.24
N THR A 109 3.75 2.02 14.21
CA THR A 109 3.44 2.32 15.61
C THR A 109 4.44 3.29 16.22
N TYR A 110 5.75 3.03 16.05
CA TYR A 110 6.82 3.88 16.56
C TYR A 110 6.72 5.33 16.05
N PHE A 111 6.54 5.53 14.75
CA PHE A 111 6.42 6.87 14.17
C PHE A 111 5.09 7.53 14.50
N SER A 112 4.01 6.74 14.66
CA SER A 112 2.71 7.26 15.12
C SER A 112 2.79 7.86 16.52
N LEU A 113 3.70 7.37 17.38
CA LEU A 113 3.96 7.94 18.71
C LEU A 113 4.82 9.22 18.67
N LYS A 114 5.39 9.57 17.51
CA LYS A 114 6.27 10.73 17.33
C LYS A 114 5.58 11.93 16.67
N ILE A 115 4.36 11.75 16.16
CA ILE A 115 3.56 12.80 15.52
C ILE A 115 2.56 13.40 16.52
N SER A 116 1.95 14.52 16.15
CA SER A 116 0.91 15.17 16.97
C SER A 116 -0.35 14.30 17.11
N SER A 117 -1.17 14.55 18.13
CA SER A 117 -2.44 13.83 18.33
C SER A 117 -3.42 14.00 17.16
N ASP A 118 -3.38 15.15 16.49
CA ASP A 118 -4.21 15.46 15.34
C ASP A 118 -3.75 14.68 14.11
N ASP A 119 -2.44 14.65 13.84
CA ASP A 119 -1.87 13.85 12.76
C ASP A 119 -2.08 12.36 12.98
N TYR A 120 -1.97 11.89 14.22
CA TYR A 120 -2.28 10.51 14.58
C TYR A 120 -3.73 10.16 14.25
N SER A 121 -4.67 11.04 14.60
CA SER A 121 -6.09 10.84 14.30
C SER A 121 -6.36 10.82 12.79
N ARG A 122 -5.69 11.68 12.01
CA ARG A 122 -5.75 11.70 10.54
C ARG A 122 -5.20 10.42 9.93
N VAL A 123 -4.04 9.96 10.38
CA VAL A 123 -3.42 8.71 9.96
C VAL A 123 -4.31 7.52 10.29
N ASN A 124 -4.83 7.44 11.52
CA ASN A 124 -5.68 6.34 11.96
C ASN A 124 -6.99 6.28 11.15
N ASN A 125 -7.60 7.42 10.85
CA ASN A 125 -8.75 7.49 9.95
C ASN A 125 -8.40 7.05 8.52
N TRP A 126 -7.20 7.36 8.04
CA TRP A 126 -6.75 6.92 6.73
C TRP A 126 -6.48 5.40 6.68
N LEU A 127 -5.87 4.85 7.72
CA LEU A 127 -5.58 3.41 7.84
C LEU A 127 -6.84 2.55 7.92
N GLN A 128 -7.91 3.05 8.54
CA GLN A 128 -9.19 2.35 8.56
C GLN A 128 -9.87 2.33 7.19
N GLY A 129 -9.55 3.29 6.33
CA GLY A 129 -10.19 3.49 5.04
C GLY A 129 -11.62 4.03 5.20
N SER A 130 -12.00 4.97 4.34
CA SER A 130 -13.37 5.50 4.33
C SER A 130 -13.77 5.90 2.92
N ILE A 131 -14.99 5.49 2.53
CA ILE A 131 -15.63 5.93 1.29
C ILE A 131 -16.55 7.13 1.57
N SER A 132 -16.85 7.41 2.84
CA SER A 132 -17.85 8.41 3.27
C SER A 132 -17.58 9.82 2.76
N GLN A 133 -16.31 10.16 2.54
CA GLN A 133 -15.87 11.48 2.04
C GLN A 133 -15.51 11.48 0.54
N SER A 134 -15.89 10.43 -0.20
CA SER A 134 -15.55 10.32 -1.62
C SER A 134 -16.37 11.29 -2.48
N ASN A 135 -15.68 12.07 -3.32
CA ASN A 135 -16.26 13.02 -4.28
C ASN A 135 -15.73 12.76 -5.70
N TRP A 136 -16.22 13.51 -6.69
CA TRP A 136 -15.76 13.38 -8.08
C TRP A 136 -14.26 13.63 -8.23
N THR A 137 -13.70 14.58 -7.47
CA THR A 137 -12.25 14.83 -7.41
C THR A 137 -11.45 13.60 -6.96
N SER A 138 -12.02 12.74 -6.12
CA SER A 138 -11.38 11.49 -5.69
C SER A 138 -11.22 10.51 -6.86
N ILE A 139 -12.16 10.52 -7.81
CA ILE A 139 -12.08 9.70 -9.03
C ILE A 139 -10.91 10.19 -9.88
N ASP A 140 -10.82 11.49 -10.12
CA ASP A 140 -9.74 12.08 -10.94
C ASP A 140 -8.36 11.78 -10.35
N GLN A 141 -8.24 11.72 -9.03
CA GLN A 141 -6.98 11.39 -8.34
C GLN A 141 -6.60 9.91 -8.46
N ILE A 142 -7.56 8.99 -8.42
CA ILE A 142 -7.30 7.53 -8.43
C ILE A 142 -7.22 6.98 -9.86
N PHE A 143 -7.98 7.56 -10.79
CA PHE A 143 -8.07 7.13 -12.18
C PHE A 143 -6.72 6.93 -12.89
N PRO A 144 -5.74 7.85 -12.83
CA PRO A 144 -4.45 7.65 -13.49
C PRO A 144 -3.71 6.41 -12.95
N TRP A 145 -3.80 6.13 -11.65
CA TRP A 145 -3.15 4.96 -11.05
C TRP A 145 -3.81 3.66 -11.48
N ILE A 146 -5.15 3.62 -11.55
CA ILE A 146 -5.88 2.46 -12.07
C ILE A 146 -5.51 2.22 -13.54
N LEU A 147 -5.44 3.29 -14.34
CA LEU A 147 -5.10 3.19 -15.76
C LEU A 147 -3.68 2.68 -15.98
N ILE A 148 -2.70 3.17 -15.20
CA ILE A 148 -1.32 2.66 -15.22
C ILE A 148 -1.30 1.18 -14.84
N ALA A 149 -1.97 0.80 -13.74
CA ALA A 149 -2.04 -0.60 -13.31
C ALA A 149 -2.67 -1.49 -14.38
N PHE A 150 -3.76 -1.05 -15.01
CA PHE A 150 -4.43 -1.79 -16.07
C PHE A 150 -3.55 -1.98 -17.31
N ILE A 151 -2.84 -0.94 -17.74
CA ILE A 151 -1.88 -1.02 -18.85
C ILE A 151 -0.77 -2.03 -18.53
N LEU A 152 -0.17 -1.94 -17.33
CA LEU A 152 0.87 -2.88 -16.90
C LEU A 152 0.37 -4.33 -16.91
N LEU A 153 -0.89 -4.55 -16.53
CA LEU A 153 -1.50 -5.88 -16.57
C LEU A 153 -1.70 -6.41 -17.99
N LEU A 154 -2.12 -5.57 -18.95
CA LEU A 154 -2.24 -5.99 -20.35
C LEU A 154 -0.89 -6.45 -20.92
N PHE A 155 0.22 -5.82 -20.50
CA PHE A 155 1.55 -6.25 -20.90
C PHE A 155 2.01 -7.53 -20.17
N SER A 156 1.65 -7.70 -18.90
CA SER A 156 2.05 -8.88 -18.11
C SER A 156 1.23 -10.13 -18.40
N GLN A 157 0.03 -10.02 -19.00
CA GLN A 157 -0.80 -11.17 -19.39
C GLN A 157 -0.09 -12.17 -20.30
N LYS A 158 0.95 -11.76 -21.03
CA LYS A 158 1.75 -12.68 -21.85
C LYS A 158 2.66 -13.60 -21.03
N HIS A 159 2.82 -13.34 -19.74
CA HIS A 159 3.75 -14.02 -18.83
C HIS A 159 3.08 -14.61 -17.58
N LEU A 160 1.78 -14.37 -17.38
CA LEU A 160 0.92 -14.96 -16.33
C LEU A 160 0.29 -16.26 -16.85
#